data_AF-A0A0A5GJ58-F1
#
_entry.id   AF-A0A0A5GJ58-F1
#
_cell.length_a   1.000
_cell.length_b   1.000
_cell.length_c   1.000
_cell.angle_alpha   90.00
_cell.angle_beta   90.00
_cell.angle_gamma   90.00
#
_symmetry.space_group_name_H-M   'P 1'
#
loop_
_entity.id
_entity.type
_entity.pdbx_description
1 polymer ?
#
loop_
_entity_poly.entity_id
_entity_poly.type
_entity_poly.pdbx_seq_one_letter_code
_entity_poly.pdbx_strand_id
1 'polypeptide(L)' 'MSISDVRQETLHKIVEIVEQEHNIKVTENNKYHIMHLLNQMHGQSHRAGMTEGINVAKQFKEYQNNQV' A
#
# COMPACT_ATOMS: atom_id res chain seq x y z
N MET A 1 -11.87 0.05 -11.88
CA MET A 1 -12.01 -0.11 -10.42
C MET A 1 -11.12 0.92 -9.75
N SER A 2 -11.62 1.72 -8.81
CA SER A 2 -10.85 2.77 -8.16
C SER A 2 -9.96 2.20 -7.04
N ILE A 3 -8.90 2.92 -6.66
CA ILE A 3 -8.06 2.56 -5.50
C ILE A 3 -8.92 2.51 -4.22
N SER A 4 -9.98 3.33 -4.15
CA SER A 4 -10.93 3.28 -3.04
C SER A 4 -11.67 1.94 -2.97
N ASP A 5 -12.10 1.41 -4.11
CA ASP A 5 -12.83 0.14 -4.19
C ASP A 5 -11.94 -1.04 -3.77
N VAL A 6 -10.69 -1.08 -4.28
CA VAL A 6 -9.71 -2.12 -3.93
C VAL A 6 -9.42 -2.13 -2.42
N ARG A 7 -9.32 -0.95 -1.79
CA ARG A 7 -9.08 -0.87 -0.34
C ARG A 7 -10.28 -1.34 0.48
N GLN A 8 -11.50 -1.00 0.08
CA GLN A 8 -12.71 -1.47 0.76
C GLN A 8 -12.83 -3.00 0.66
N GLU A 9 -12.57 -3.57 -0.52
CA GLU A 9 -12.54 -5.03 -0.70
C GLU A 9 -11.44 -5.68 0.16
N THR A 10 -10.25 -5.08 0.22
CA THR A 10 -9.14 -5.57 1.05
C THR A 10 -9.50 -5.53 2.54
N LEU A 11 -10.12 -4.45 3.02
CA LEU A 11 -10.60 -4.36 4.39
C LEU A 11 -11.63 -5.47 4.70
N HIS A 12 -12.58 -5.71 3.81
CA HIS A 12 -13.56 -6.78 3.99
C HIS A 12 -12.91 -8.16 4.12
N LYS A 13 -11.94 -8.48 3.27
CA LYS A 13 -11.20 -9.76 3.36
C LYS A 13 -10.43 -9.89 4.68
N ILE A 14 -9.76 -8.82 5.13
CA ILE A 14 -9.06 -8.83 6.43
C ILE A 14 -10.03 -9.07 7.58
N VAL A 15 -11.16 -8.37 7.59
CA VAL A 15 -12.20 -8.55 8.61
C VAL A 15 -12.71 -9.99 8.60
N GLU A 16 -13.05 -10.52 7.43
CA GLU A 16 -13.54 -11.89 7.28
C GLU A 16 -12.56 -12.93 7.85
N ILE A 17 -11.27 -12.83 7.50
CA ILE A 17 -10.23 -13.72 8.01
C ILE A 17 -10.12 -13.63 9.53
N VAL A 18 -10.03 -12.42 10.09
CA VAL A 18 -9.88 -12.21 11.53
C VAL A 18 -11.10 -12.73 12.30
N GLU A 19 -12.30 -12.49 11.80
CA GLU A 19 -13.53 -12.98 12.43
C GLU A 19 -13.60 -14.52 12.39
N GLN A 20 -13.23 -15.14 11.26
CA GLN A 20 -13.23 -16.59 11.10
C GLN A 20 -12.16 -17.28 11.95
N GLU A 21 -10.92 -16.79 11.94
CA GLU A 21 -9.79 -17.42 12.65
C GLU A 21 -9.91 -17.31 14.16
N HIS A 22 -10.46 -16.20 14.66
CA HIS A 22 -10.54 -15.93 16.09
C HIS A 22 -11.93 -16.11 16.68
N ASN A 23 -12.95 -16.37 15.85
CA ASN A 23 -14.36 -16.44 16.26
C ASN A 23 -14.79 -15.20 17.07
N ILE A 24 -14.33 -14.03 16.63
CA ILE A 24 -14.68 -12.73 17.20
C ILE A 24 -15.46 -11.92 16.18
N LYS A 25 -16.14 -10.87 16.63
CA LYS A 25 -16.71 -9.86 15.75
C LYS A 25 -15.83 -8.62 15.76
N VAL A 26 -15.34 -8.20 14.60
CA VAL A 26 -14.53 -7.00 14.43
C VAL A 26 -15.46 -5.78 14.49
N THR A 27 -15.18 -4.88 15.43
CA THR A 27 -15.99 -3.67 15.62
C THR A 27 -15.74 -2.64 14.52
N GLU A 28 -16.67 -1.69 14.35
CA GLU A 28 -16.46 -0.56 13.42
C GLU A 28 -15.19 0.24 13.76
N ASN A 29 -14.88 0.41 15.04
CA ASN A 29 -13.64 1.10 15.45
C ASN A 29 -12.39 0.37 14.94
N ASN A 30 -12.37 -0.97 15.02
CA ASN A 30 -11.27 -1.76 14.48
C ASN A 30 -11.16 -1.61 12.96
N LYS A 31 -12.29 -1.61 12.23
CA LYS A 31 -12.32 -1.39 10.78
C LYS A 31 -11.74 -0.03 10.40
N TYR A 32 -12.06 1.02 11.14
CA TYR A 32 -11.45 2.35 10.94
C TYR A 32 -9.93 2.33 11.14
N HIS A 33 -9.44 1.64 12.18
CA HIS A 33 -8.01 1.54 12.45
C HIS A 33 -7.27 0.76 11.35
N ILE A 34 -7.85 -0.36 10.90
CA ILE A 34 -7.31 -1.16 9.80
C ILE A 34 -7.27 -0.33 8.51
N MET A 35 -8.35 0.39 8.18
CA MET A 35 -8.40 1.27 7.02
C MET A 35 -7.36 2.40 7.09
N HIS A 36 -7.14 2.97 8.27
CA HIS A 36 -6.09 3.97 8.48
C HIS A 36 -4.69 3.39 8.17
N LEU A 37 -4.38 2.19 8.68
CA LEU A 37 -3.12 1.51 8.40
C LEU A 37 -2.95 1.18 6.91
N LEU A 38 -4.02 0.70 6.24
CA LEU A 38 -4.00 0.46 4.79
C LEU A 38 -3.68 1.75 3.99
N ASN A 39 -4.22 2.89 4.42
CA ASN A 39 -3.91 4.19 3.79
C ASN A 39 -2.44 4.61 4.02
N GLN A 40 -1.91 4.39 5.22
CA GLN A 40 -0.49 4.65 5.51
C GLN A 40 0.43 3.77 4.66
N MET A 41 0.12 2.47 4.55
CA MET A 41 0.87 1.53 3.71
C MET A 41 0.87 1.97 2.23
N HIS A 42 -0.29 2.36 1.70
CA HIS A 42 -0.38 2.87 0.33
C HIS A 42 0.54 4.08 0.11
N GLY A 43 0.52 5.06 1.03
CA GLY A 43 1.39 6.24 0.96
C GLY A 43 2.87 5.92 1.10
N GLN A 44 3.23 4.90 1.90
CA GLN A 44 4.62 4.43 2.02
C GLN A 44 5.09 3.73 0.75
N SER A 45 4.32 2.77 0.22
CA SER A 45 4.66 2.06 -1.02
C SER A 45 4.78 3.01 -2.21
N HIS A 46 3.92 4.03 -2.29
CA HIS A 46 4.02 5.05 -3.34
C HIS A 46 5.34 5.84 -3.26
N ARG A 47 5.72 6.28 -2.05
CA ARG A 47 7.00 6.98 -1.83
C ARG A 47 8.21 6.09 -2.13
N ALA A 48 8.14 4.81 -1.75
CA ALA A 48 9.20 3.83 -2.06
C ALA A 48 9.38 3.69 -3.58
N GLY A 49 8.28 3.45 -4.32
CA GLY A 49 8.32 3.35 -5.78
C GLY A 49 8.81 4.62 -6.48
N MET A 50 8.43 5.81 -5.98
CA MET A 50 8.99 7.06 -6.48
C MET A 50 10.51 7.15 -6.26
N THR A 51 10.98 6.76 -5.08
CA THR A 51 12.41 6.81 -4.74
C THR A 51 13.22 5.87 -5.64
N GLU A 52 12.73 4.65 -5.86
CA GLU A 52 13.33 3.71 -6.81
C GLU A 52 13.37 4.28 -8.23
N GLY A 53 12.26 4.87 -8.70
CA GLY A 53 12.20 5.52 -10.01
C GLY A 53 13.22 6.67 -10.17
N ILE A 54 13.38 7.51 -9.15
CA ILE A 54 14.40 8.58 -9.15
C ILE A 54 15.81 7.99 -9.23
N ASN A 55 16.08 6.92 -8.49
CA ASN A 55 17.39 6.27 -8.51
C ASN A 55 17.71 5.68 -9.89
N VAL A 56 16.76 5.01 -10.53
CA VAL A 56 16.92 4.47 -11.90
C VAL A 56 17.16 5.60 -12.90
N ALA A 57 16.39 6.68 -12.83
CA ALA A 57 16.57 7.84 -13.72
C ALA A 57 17.95 8.49 -13.54
N LYS A 58 18.44 8.57 -12.29
CA LYS A 58 19.78 9.08 -11.98
C LYS A 58 20.88 8.18 -12.57
N GLN A 59 20.79 6.86 -12.36
CA GLN A 59 21.73 5.89 -12.93
C GLN A 59 21.75 5.95 -14.46
N PHE A 60 20.58 6.08 -15.09
CA PHE A 60 20.48 6.22 -16.54
C PHE A 60 21.18 7.49 -17.05
N LYS A 61 21.01 8.62 -16.36
CA LYS A 61 21.68 9.89 -16.71
C LYS A 61 23.20 9.80 -16.52
N GLU A 62 23.68 9.16 -15.46
CA GLU A 62 25.11 8.92 -15.22
C GLU A 62 25.72 8.04 -16.32
N TYR A 63 25.00 6.98 -16.73
CA TYR A 63 25.41 6.14 -17.84
C TYR A 63 25.51 6.92 -19.16
N GLN A 64 24.51 7.73 -19.50
CA GLN A 64 24.54 8.58 -20.71
C GLN A 64 25.72 9.55 -20.72
N ASN A 65 26.04 10.15 -19.56
CA ASN A 65 27.15 11.10 -19.46
C ASN A 65 28.54 10.43 -19.56
N ASN A 66 28.65 9.16 -19.16
CA ASN A 66 29.91 8.39 -19.23
C ASN A 66 30.16 7.72 -20.59
N GLN A 67 29.24 7.85 -21.55
CA GLN A 67 29.40 7.38 -22.93
C GLN A 67 29.86 8.49 -23.90
N VAL A 68 30.24 9.66 -23.37
CA VAL A 68 30.87 10.79 -24.08
C VAL A 68 32.33 10.86 -23.71
#